data_AF-A0A3A6JH38-F1
#
_entry.id   AF-A0A3A6JH38-F1
#
_cell.length_a   1.000
_cell.length_b   1.000
_cell.length_c   1.000
_cell.angle_alpha   90.00
_cell.angle_beta   90.00
_cell.angle_gamma   90.00
#
_symmetry.space_group_name_H-M   'P 1'
#
loop_
_entity.id
_entity.type
_entity.pdbx_description
1 polymer ?
#
loop_
_entity_poly.entity_id
_entity_poly.type
_entity_poly.pdbx_seq_one_letter_code
_entity_poly.pdbx_strand_id
1 'polypeptide(L)'
;MQMTIFTADCVGNAANCSYPNKAEVKCPKDMETAVARDHVCATYTNNYRNEQNFLESDVIPMDIDNDHSEDPKDWITEEKMKEMFGSIDFILVPSRHHMVAKDGKPARPKYHVYFPVSAISYKGLPKESM
;
A
#
# COMPACT_ATOMS: atom_id res chain seq x y z
N MET A 1 0.86 1.81 -16.92
CA MET A 1 0.63 1.99 -15.47
C MET A 1 1.39 3.21 -14.95
N GLN A 2 0.75 4.06 -14.16
CA GLN A 2 1.36 5.09 -13.32
C GLN A 2 0.55 5.18 -12.02
N MET A 3 1.22 5.36 -10.89
CA MET A 3 0.57 5.67 -9.61
C MET A 3 1.41 6.63 -8.78
N THR A 4 0.79 7.26 -7.79
CA THR A 4 1.41 8.27 -6.94
C THR A 4 1.55 7.77 -5.51
N ILE A 5 2.77 7.80 -4.99
CA ILE A 5 3.08 7.49 -3.59
C ILE A 5 3.77 8.69 -2.96
N PHE A 6 3.52 8.95 -1.68
CA PHE A 6 4.21 9.97 -0.91
C PHE A 6 5.04 9.32 0.20
N THR A 7 6.32 9.66 0.27
CA THR A 7 7.26 9.08 1.23
C THR A 7 7.62 10.05 2.34
N ALA A 8 7.91 9.52 3.52
CA ALA A 8 8.37 10.27 4.68
C ALA A 8 9.89 10.50 4.64
N ASP A 9 10.36 11.53 5.33
CA ASP A 9 11.80 11.76 5.56
C ASP A 9 12.39 10.81 6.61
N CYS A 10 11.56 10.06 7.32
CA CYS A 10 11.98 9.07 8.33
C CYS A 10 11.50 7.66 7.95
N VAL A 11 12.00 6.65 8.67
CA VAL A 11 11.65 5.23 8.49
C VAL A 11 11.39 4.63 9.87
N GLY A 12 10.30 3.87 10.00
CA GLY A 12 9.93 3.17 11.23
C GLY A 12 9.47 4.07 12.37
N ASN A 13 9.03 5.31 12.09
CA ASN A 13 8.54 6.22 13.13
C ASN A 13 7.02 6.19 13.20
N ALA A 14 6.49 5.47 14.20
CA ALA A 14 5.04 5.31 14.40
C ALA A 14 4.28 6.62 14.66
N ALA A 15 4.96 7.68 15.14
CA ALA A 15 4.35 8.98 15.38
C ALA A 15 4.38 9.90 14.15
N ASN A 16 5.01 9.49 13.04
CA ASN A 16 5.10 10.31 11.85
C ASN A 16 3.75 10.40 11.12
N CYS A 17 3.34 11.62 10.81
CA CYS A 17 2.20 11.89 9.94
C CYS A 17 2.59 12.69 8.69
N SER A 18 3.87 13.04 8.48
CA SER A 18 4.32 13.87 7.37
C SER A 18 4.94 13.03 6.26
N TYR A 19 4.48 13.23 5.02
CA TYR A 19 4.93 12.50 3.83
C TYR A 19 5.19 13.48 2.67
N PRO A 20 6.21 14.36 2.77
CA PRO A 20 6.37 15.49 1.86
C PRO A 20 6.87 15.13 0.46
N ASN A 21 7.41 13.93 0.27
CA ASN A 21 8.12 13.55 -0.95
C ASN A 21 7.22 12.80 -1.91
N LYS A 22 6.70 13.47 -2.93
CA LYS A 22 5.94 12.84 -4.02
C LYS A 22 6.85 11.95 -4.88
N ALA A 23 6.44 10.71 -5.10
CA ALA A 23 7.06 9.76 -6.00
C ALA A 23 6.04 9.28 -7.04
N GLU A 24 6.31 9.51 -8.32
CA GLU A 24 5.52 8.97 -9.41
C GLU A 24 6.11 7.63 -9.85
N VAL A 25 5.40 6.55 -9.57
CA VAL A 25 5.84 5.20 -9.89
C VAL A 25 5.42 4.86 -11.31
N LYS A 26 6.41 4.77 -12.22
CA LYS A 26 6.22 4.43 -13.63
C LYS A 26 6.91 3.11 -13.99
N CYS A 27 7.87 2.68 -13.18
CA CYS A 27 8.59 1.43 -13.35
C CYS A 27 8.90 0.78 -11.99
N PRO A 28 9.33 -0.50 -11.98
CA PRO A 28 9.70 -1.20 -10.74
C PRO A 28 10.77 -0.48 -9.91
N LYS A 29 11.70 0.25 -10.56
CA LYS A 29 12.78 0.96 -9.85
C LYS A 29 12.29 2.14 -9.02
N ASP A 30 11.26 2.84 -9.51
CA ASP A 30 10.59 3.91 -8.78
C ASP A 30 9.93 3.34 -7.52
N MET A 31 9.26 2.19 -7.67
CA MET A 31 8.62 1.51 -6.54
C MET A 31 9.63 1.06 -5.49
N GLU A 32 10.73 0.42 -5.91
CA GLU A 32 11.81 -0.01 -5.03
C GLU A 32 12.34 1.15 -4.18
N THR A 33 12.49 2.33 -4.80
CA THR A 33 12.93 3.54 -4.11
C THR A 33 11.88 4.05 -3.12
N ALA A 34 10.60 4.03 -3.50
CA ALA A 34 9.51 4.52 -2.66
C ALA A 34 9.27 3.63 -1.42
N VAL A 35 9.24 2.31 -1.59
CA VAL A 35 8.97 1.35 -0.50
C VAL A 35 10.11 1.17 0.48
N ALA A 36 11.31 1.67 0.15
CA ALA A 36 12.43 1.74 1.07
C ALA A 36 12.20 2.74 2.23
N ARG A 37 11.14 3.57 2.13
CA ARG A 37 10.73 4.52 3.18
C ARG A 37 9.29 4.26 3.62
N ASP A 38 8.95 4.78 4.79
CA ASP A 38 7.54 4.85 5.21
C ASP A 38 6.77 5.72 4.20
N HIS A 39 5.62 5.25 3.75
CA HIS A 39 4.90 5.90 2.67
C HIS A 39 3.38 5.79 2.79
N VAL A 40 2.68 6.64 2.05
CA VAL A 40 1.22 6.65 1.90
C VAL A 40 0.86 6.68 0.41
N CYS A 41 -0.32 6.14 0.11
CA CYS A 41 -0.86 5.99 -1.24
C CYS A 41 -1.91 7.08 -1.56
N ALA A 42 -1.86 8.22 -0.88
CA ALA A 42 -2.85 9.28 -1.00
C ALA A 42 -2.20 10.65 -0.88
N THR A 43 -2.78 11.63 -1.57
CA THR A 43 -2.43 13.03 -1.47
C THR A 43 -3.18 13.64 -0.29
N TYR A 44 -2.45 14.35 0.56
CA TYR A 44 -3.02 15.07 1.70
C TYR A 44 -2.69 16.56 1.64
N THR A 45 -3.59 17.38 2.17
CA THR A 45 -3.30 18.80 2.40
C THR A 45 -2.08 18.93 3.31
N ASN A 46 -1.12 19.78 2.91
CA ASN A 46 0.17 19.96 3.58
C ASN A 46 0.99 18.67 3.77
N ASN A 47 0.73 17.64 2.97
CA ASN A 47 1.39 16.32 3.07
C ASN A 47 1.24 15.66 4.45
N TYR A 48 0.20 16.04 5.21
CA TYR A 48 -0.04 15.53 6.55
C TYR A 48 -1.16 14.49 6.54
N ARG A 49 -0.80 13.22 6.77
CA ARG A 49 -1.72 12.09 6.80
C ARG A 49 -2.75 12.26 7.90
N ASN A 50 -3.97 12.56 7.49
CA ASN A 50 -5.14 12.69 8.33
C ASN A 50 -6.38 12.61 7.42
N GLU A 51 -7.47 12.02 7.91
CA GLU A 51 -8.71 11.84 7.15
C GLU A 51 -9.29 13.17 6.63
N GLN A 52 -9.34 14.21 7.47
CA GLN A 52 -9.81 15.54 7.10
C GLN A 52 -8.90 16.24 6.06
N ASN A 53 -7.65 15.79 5.94
CA ASN A 53 -6.70 16.31 4.96
C ASN A 53 -6.69 15.52 3.65
N PHE A 54 -7.41 14.41 3.53
CA PHE A 54 -7.42 13.58 2.32
C PHE A 54 -7.94 14.37 1.12
N LEU A 55 -7.20 14.33 0.02
CA LEU A 55 -7.59 14.98 -1.23
C LEU A 55 -7.98 13.95 -2.27
N GLU A 56 -7.06 13.04 -2.60
CA GLU A 56 -7.27 12.01 -3.60
C GLU A 56 -6.27 10.85 -3.46
N SER A 57 -6.57 9.76 -4.15
CA SER A 57 -5.67 8.61 -4.31
C SER A 57 -5.89 7.96 -5.68
N ASP A 58 -4.80 7.61 -6.36
CA ASP A 58 -4.78 6.87 -7.62
C ASP A 58 -4.31 5.42 -7.44
N VAL A 59 -4.29 4.92 -6.20
CA VAL A 59 -3.80 3.59 -5.87
C VAL A 59 -4.57 2.99 -4.69
N ILE A 60 -4.99 1.74 -4.82
CA ILE A 60 -5.56 0.94 -3.73
C ILE A 60 -4.45 0.05 -3.16
N PRO A 61 -3.91 0.34 -1.97
CA PRO A 61 -3.01 -0.58 -1.28
C PRO A 61 -3.80 -1.66 -0.54
N MET A 62 -3.28 -2.89 -0.53
CA MET A 62 -3.81 -4.00 0.26
C MET A 62 -2.67 -4.81 0.88
N ASP A 63 -2.86 -5.21 2.13
CA ASP A 63 -1.90 -6.03 2.87
C ASP A 63 -2.29 -7.51 2.74
N ILE A 64 -1.30 -8.35 2.43
CA ILE A 64 -1.43 -9.80 2.36
C ILE A 64 -0.59 -10.37 3.49
N ASP A 65 -1.23 -10.60 4.64
CA ASP A 65 -0.57 -11.12 5.84
C ASP A 65 -0.59 -12.65 5.97
N ASN A 66 -1.50 -13.32 5.24
CA ASN A 66 -1.72 -14.76 5.29
C ASN A 66 -1.95 -15.29 6.72
N ASP A 67 -2.61 -14.51 7.58
CA ASP A 67 -2.91 -14.86 8.97
C ASP A 67 -4.26 -15.58 9.15
N HIS A 68 -5.00 -15.77 8.06
CA HIS A 68 -6.27 -16.49 8.01
C HIS A 68 -6.13 -18.01 8.10
N SER A 69 -4.95 -18.57 7.80
CA SER A 69 -4.67 -20.02 7.87
C SER A 69 -3.20 -20.30 8.16
N GLU A 70 -2.93 -21.44 8.78
CA GLU A 70 -1.58 -21.99 8.97
C GLU A 70 -1.25 -23.10 7.96
N ASP A 71 -2.20 -23.51 7.10
CA ASP A 71 -1.95 -24.41 5.97
C ASP A 71 -1.35 -23.62 4.79
N PRO A 72 -0.13 -23.95 4.32
CA PRO A 72 0.50 -23.27 3.19
C PRO A 72 -0.33 -23.24 1.90
N LYS A 73 -1.27 -24.18 1.71
CA LYS A 73 -2.14 -24.22 0.52
C LYS A 73 -3.17 -23.09 0.49
N ASP A 74 -3.54 -22.57 1.65
CA ASP A 74 -4.53 -21.50 1.75
C ASP A 74 -3.91 -20.12 1.54
N TRP A 75 -2.58 -20.02 1.63
CA TRP A 75 -1.86 -18.77 1.53
C TRP A 75 -1.97 -18.14 0.13
N ILE A 76 -2.02 -16.83 0.11
CA ILE A 76 -1.94 -16.00 -1.08
C ILE A 76 -0.46 -15.82 -1.43
N THR A 77 -0.04 -16.49 -2.49
CA THR A 77 1.31 -16.44 -3.07
C THR A 77 1.35 -15.49 -4.26
N GLU A 78 2.54 -15.19 -4.79
CA GLU A 78 2.66 -14.39 -6.03
C GLU A 78 1.94 -15.07 -7.21
N GLU A 79 1.99 -16.39 -7.28
CA GLU A 79 1.32 -17.18 -8.30
C GLU A 79 -0.20 -17.05 -8.18
N LYS A 80 -0.75 -17.18 -6.97
CA LYS A 80 -2.18 -17.01 -6.71
C LYS A 80 -2.64 -15.57 -6.99
N MET A 81 -1.78 -14.57 -6.74
CA MET A 81 -2.06 -13.18 -7.14
C MET A 81 -2.15 -13.02 -8.66
N LYS A 82 -1.22 -13.64 -9.41
CA LYS A 82 -1.27 -13.66 -10.88
C LYS A 82 -2.48 -14.40 -11.42
N GLU A 83 -2.92 -15.46 -10.76
CA GLU A 83 -4.15 -16.20 -11.11
C GLU A 83 -5.41 -15.35 -10.89
N MET A 84 -5.53 -14.72 -9.72
CA MET A 84 -6.73 -13.93 -9.36
C MET A 84 -6.80 -12.59 -10.11
N PHE A 85 -5.67 -11.91 -10.30
CA PHE A 85 -5.61 -10.52 -10.78
C PHE A 85 -4.77 -10.36 -12.06
N GLY A 86 -4.44 -11.44 -12.78
CA GLY A 86 -3.57 -11.37 -13.96
C GLY A 86 -4.09 -10.52 -15.12
N SER A 87 -5.35 -10.10 -15.08
CA SER A 87 -5.95 -9.17 -16.05
C SER A 87 -5.87 -7.69 -15.62
N ILE A 88 -5.39 -7.41 -14.41
CA ILE A 88 -5.30 -6.07 -13.82
C ILE A 88 -3.83 -5.75 -13.57
N ASP A 89 -3.42 -4.52 -13.84
CA ASP A 89 -2.09 -4.04 -13.45
C ASP A 89 -1.98 -4.00 -11.92
N PHE A 90 -0.93 -4.58 -11.36
CA PHE A 90 -0.61 -4.46 -9.94
C PHE A 90 0.89 -4.48 -9.70
N ILE A 91 1.33 -3.96 -8.56
CA ILE A 91 2.70 -4.10 -8.06
C ILE A 91 2.66 -4.85 -6.75
N LEU A 92 3.43 -5.92 -6.65
CA LEU A 92 3.56 -6.75 -5.46
C LEU A 92 4.93 -6.53 -4.83
N VAL A 93 4.96 -6.21 -3.54
CA VAL A 93 6.18 -5.91 -2.79
C VAL A 93 6.24 -6.81 -1.57
N PRO A 94 7.35 -7.54 -1.32
CA PRO A 94 7.52 -8.29 -0.09
C PRO A 94 7.41 -7.37 1.13
N SER A 95 6.59 -7.77 2.10
CA SER A 95 6.56 -7.06 3.38
C SER A 95 7.88 -7.25 4.12
N ARG A 96 8.23 -6.33 5.03
CA ARG A 96 9.39 -6.48 5.93
C ARG A 96 9.34 -7.75 6.80
N HIS A 97 8.16 -8.36 6.94
CA HIS A 97 7.96 -9.61 7.68
C HIS A 97 7.76 -10.82 6.73
N HIS A 98 8.04 -10.68 5.44
CA HIS A 98 7.95 -11.76 4.47
C HIS A 98 8.82 -12.95 4.88
N MET A 99 8.23 -14.14 4.99
CA MET A 99 8.90 -15.39 5.39
C MET A 99 9.62 -15.32 6.75
N VAL A 100 9.18 -14.42 7.64
CA VAL A 100 9.69 -14.34 9.02
C VAL A 100 8.77 -15.13 9.95
N ALA A 101 9.33 -16.10 10.66
CA ALA A 101 8.64 -16.77 11.77
C ALA A 101 8.66 -15.87 13.01
N LYS A 102 7.51 -15.67 13.67
CA LYS A 102 7.38 -14.79 14.83
C LYS A 102 6.21 -15.22 15.71
N ASP A 103 6.31 -15.03 17.02
CA ASP A 103 5.22 -15.25 17.98
C ASP A 103 4.61 -16.68 17.91
N GLY A 104 5.46 -17.69 17.68
CA GLY A 104 5.06 -19.09 17.55
C GLY A 104 4.38 -19.45 16.22
N LYS A 105 4.25 -18.49 15.30
CA LYS A 105 3.69 -18.70 13.97
C LYS A 105 4.80 -19.04 12.94
N PRO A 106 4.55 -19.98 12.01
CA PRO A 106 5.49 -20.34 10.95
C PRO A 106 5.79 -19.16 10.01
N ALA A 107 6.93 -19.26 9.33
CA ALA A 107 7.28 -18.37 8.24
C ALA A 107 6.26 -18.52 7.10
N ARG A 108 5.70 -17.40 6.64
CA ARG A 108 4.70 -17.38 5.57
C ARG A 108 4.94 -16.18 4.63
N PRO A 109 4.50 -16.28 3.36
CA PRO A 109 4.58 -15.16 2.43
C PRO A 109 3.76 -14.00 2.95
N LYS A 110 4.35 -12.80 2.95
CA LYS A 110 3.65 -11.55 3.27
C LYS A 110 3.99 -10.50 2.24
N TYR A 111 3.00 -9.74 1.80
CA TYR A 111 3.18 -8.75 0.75
C TYR A 111 2.32 -7.50 0.99
N HIS A 112 2.75 -6.41 0.38
CA HIS A 112 1.91 -5.26 0.08
C HIS A 112 1.63 -5.29 -1.42
N VAL A 113 0.36 -5.24 -1.81
CA VAL A 113 -0.04 -5.10 -3.22
C VAL A 113 -0.63 -3.73 -3.44
N TYR A 114 -0.30 -3.14 -4.58
CA TYR A 114 -0.72 -1.82 -4.99
C TYR A 114 -1.42 -1.93 -6.33
N PHE A 115 -2.70 -1.56 -6.37
CA PHE A 115 -3.52 -1.53 -7.58
C PHE A 115 -3.68 -0.09 -8.05
N PRO A 116 -3.06 0.32 -9.15
CA PRO A 116 -3.33 1.60 -9.78
C PRO A 116 -4.79 1.67 -10.23
N VAL A 117 -5.43 2.79 -9.95
CA VAL A 117 -6.83 3.07 -10.31
C VAL A 117 -6.95 4.49 -10.84
N SER A 118 -8.11 4.82 -11.43
CA SER A 118 -8.43 6.23 -11.68
C SER A 118 -8.51 6.99 -10.36
N ALA A 119 -8.00 8.22 -10.33
CA ALA A 119 -7.97 9.04 -9.12
C ALA A 119 -9.35 9.13 -8.45
N ILE A 120 -9.41 8.73 -7.19
CA ILE A 120 -10.58 8.78 -6.33
C ILE A 120 -10.39 9.96 -5.38
N SER A 121 -11.32 10.91 -5.40
CA SER A 121 -11.37 12.04 -4.47
C SER A 121 -12.60 11.95 -3.58
N TYR A 122 -12.48 12.37 -2.33
CA TYR A 122 -13.62 12.47 -1.43
C TYR A 122 -14.30 13.83 -1.63
N LYS A 123 -15.32 13.86 -2.49
CA LYS A 123 -16.31 14.95 -2.47
C LYS A 123 -17.32 14.56 -1.41
N GLY A 124 -17.16 15.07 -0.19
CA GLY A 124 -18.05 14.72 0.93
C GLY A 124 -19.53 14.82 0.56
N LEU A 125 -20.36 14.06 1.27
CA LEU A 125 -21.82 14.21 1.16
C LEU A 125 -22.19 15.69 1.35
N PRO A 126 -23.13 16.25 0.55
CA PRO A 126 -23.61 17.60 0.74
C PRO A 126 -23.99 17.81 2.21
N LYS A 127 -23.53 18.90 2.82
CA LYS A 127 -23.83 19.25 4.23
C LYS A 127 -25.32 19.49 4.53
N GLU A 128 -26.20 19.33 3.54
CA GLU A 128 -27.64 19.58 3.65
C GLU A 128 -28.47 18.35 4.06
N SER A 129 -27.84 17.22 4.42
CA SER A 129 -28.55 16.02 4.85
C SER A 129 -28.27 15.60 6.32
N MET A 130 -27.99 16.56 7.20
CA MET A 130 -27.97 16.36 8.67
C MET A 130 -28.87 17.35 9.37
#